data_AF-A0A0G9LFU3-F1
#
_entry.id   AF-A0A0G9LFU3-F1
#
_cell.length_a   1.000
_cell.length_b   1.000
_cell.length_c   1.000
_cell.angle_alpha   90.00
_cell.angle_beta   90.00
_cell.angle_gamma   90.00
#
_symmetry.space_group_name_H-M   'P 1'
#
loop_
_entity.id
_entity.type
_entity.pdbx_description
1 polymer ?
#
loop_
_entity_poly.entity_id
_entity_poly.type
_entity_poly.pdbx_seq_one_letter_code
_entity_poly.pdbx_strand_id
1 'polypeptide(L)'
;MITFDGLYSLVSLGLALFAIITTNFINKNDFNNYPFGKATLEPLLVIIKSLVLLITCSINMISSIKEILNGGNDVEAGFALGYALISSIGCTLVYLYMRKSSKNLNSEIVKVESSQWFMDAMLSVGVLVGFLLSILLKSIGLATLSSYVDPGMVILSSAIFLRMPITSIIDAFREISNSTADEQINYDINALVKEIQKEYELEDSIARVAKVGRELRIEIDFIVSKDSKIKSIEDMDKVREIIDKNTNHFDLKKWMNVSFTENRKWAI
;
A
#
# COMPACT_ATOMS: atom_id res chain seq x y z
N MET A 1 -2.43 -25.19 -10.82
CA MET A 1 -3.11 -23.89 -10.65
C MET A 1 -4.02 -23.83 -9.43
N ILE A 2 -4.88 -24.82 -9.15
CA ILE A 2 -5.83 -24.77 -8.00
C ILE A 2 -5.07 -24.60 -6.68
N THR A 3 -4.03 -25.41 -6.46
CA THR A 3 -3.22 -25.33 -5.24
C THR A 3 -2.57 -23.97 -5.09
N PHE A 4 -2.10 -23.37 -6.19
CA PHE A 4 -1.52 -22.03 -6.19
C PHE A 4 -2.56 -20.96 -5.82
N ASP A 5 -3.70 -20.92 -6.50
CA ASP A 5 -4.80 -19.97 -6.24
C ASP A 5 -5.36 -20.10 -4.82
N GLY A 6 -5.60 -21.34 -4.36
CA GLY A 6 -6.13 -21.61 -3.04
C GLY A 6 -5.14 -21.27 -1.92
N LEU A 7 -3.87 -21.65 -2.04
CA LEU A 7 -2.84 -21.29 -1.06
C LEU A 7 -2.59 -19.78 -1.04
N TYR A 8 -2.51 -19.15 -2.21
CA TYR A 8 -2.31 -17.71 -2.32
C TYR A 8 -3.46 -16.95 -1.65
N SER A 9 -4.71 -17.33 -1.94
CA SER A 9 -5.90 -16.71 -1.35
C SER A 9 -6.02 -16.95 0.15
N LEU A 10 -5.65 -18.14 0.64
CA LEU A 10 -5.66 -18.43 2.08
C LEU A 10 -4.62 -17.59 2.83
N VAL A 11 -3.41 -17.50 2.27
CA VAL A 11 -2.33 -16.67 2.82
C VAL A 11 -2.71 -15.19 2.76
N SER A 12 -3.29 -14.73 1.65
CA SER A 12 -3.73 -13.34 1.47
C SER A 12 -4.79 -12.96 2.50
N LEU A 13 -5.76 -13.85 2.75
CA LEU A 13 -6.79 -13.70 3.78
C LEU A 13 -6.20 -13.63 5.19
N GLY A 14 -5.29 -14.55 5.53
CA GLY A 14 -4.63 -14.56 6.83
C GLY A 14 -3.83 -13.27 7.08
N LEU A 15 -3.12 -12.79 6.05
CA LEU A 15 -2.39 -11.52 6.08
C LEU A 15 -3.33 -10.31 6.21
N ALA A 16 -4.50 -10.33 5.58
CA ALA A 16 -5.52 -9.28 5.72
C ALA A 16 -6.09 -9.23 7.14
N LEU A 17 -6.39 -10.38 7.75
CA LEU A 17 -6.83 -10.46 9.15
C LEU A 17 -5.75 -9.95 10.10
N PHE A 18 -4.50 -10.35 9.89
CA PHE A 18 -3.35 -9.85 10.65
C PHE A 18 -3.19 -8.34 10.50
N ALA A 19 -3.39 -7.81 9.30
CA ALA A 19 -3.35 -6.38 9.03
C ALA A 19 -4.43 -5.63 9.82
N ILE A 20 -5.67 -6.11 9.83
CA ILE A 20 -6.77 -5.50 10.59
C ILE A 20 -6.42 -5.42 12.09
N ILE A 21 -5.91 -6.51 12.67
CA ILE A 21 -5.52 -6.56 14.09
C ILE A 21 -4.40 -5.54 14.37
N THR A 22 -3.39 -5.50 13.50
CA THR A 22 -2.24 -4.60 13.63
C THR A 22 -2.66 -3.14 13.48
N THR A 23 -3.52 -2.81 12.52
CA THR A 23 -4.08 -1.47 12.34
C THR A 23 -4.85 -1.00 13.57
N ASN A 24 -5.65 -1.88 14.20
CA ASN A 24 -6.33 -1.54 15.45
C ASN A 24 -5.35 -1.23 16.59
N PHE A 25 -4.23 -1.96 16.67
CA PHE A 25 -3.16 -1.68 17.63
C PHE A 25 -2.45 -0.34 17.35
N ILE A 26 -2.22 0.00 16.08
CA ILE A 26 -1.59 1.25 15.63
C ILE A 26 -2.47 2.45 15.96
N ASN A 27 -3.78 2.34 15.76
CA ASN A 27 -4.74 3.41 16.04
C ASN A 27 -4.89 3.72 17.54
N LYS A 28 -4.49 2.80 18.43
CA LYS A 28 -4.54 3.02 19.87
C LYS A 28 -3.38 3.91 20.33
N ASN A 29 -3.72 5.11 20.81
CA ASN A 29 -2.77 6.03 21.43
C ASN A 29 -2.14 5.40 22.68
N ASP A 30 -0.80 5.36 22.71
CA ASP A 30 0.00 4.87 23.83
C ASP A 30 1.29 5.67 23.89
N PHE A 31 1.22 6.87 24.50
CA PHE A 31 2.35 7.79 24.56
C PHE A 31 3.46 7.34 25.52
N ASN A 32 3.17 6.39 26.44
CA ASN A 32 4.16 5.90 27.38
C ASN A 32 5.17 4.96 26.72
N ASN A 33 4.69 4.02 25.88
CA ASN A 33 5.55 3.09 25.16
C ASN A 33 5.94 3.60 23.77
N TYR A 34 5.09 4.43 23.14
CA TYR A 34 5.25 4.93 21.78
C TYR A 34 5.04 6.46 21.73
N PRO A 35 6.02 7.26 22.22
CA PRO A 35 5.87 8.71 22.35
C PRO A 35 5.68 9.43 21.00
N PHE A 36 6.20 8.87 19.91
CA PHE A 36 6.04 9.39 18.55
C PHE A 36 4.98 8.64 17.71
N GLY A 37 4.09 7.91 18.39
CA GLY A 37 3.08 7.09 17.74
C GLY A 37 3.62 5.80 17.12
N LYS A 38 2.76 5.14 16.34
CA LYS A 38 2.96 3.79 15.79
C LYS A 38 2.85 3.74 14.26
N ALA A 39 2.82 4.90 13.59
CA ALA A 39 2.56 5.00 12.16
C ALA A 39 3.58 4.21 11.30
N THR A 40 4.83 4.12 11.75
CA THR A 40 5.90 3.34 11.10
C THR A 40 5.64 1.83 11.06
N LEU A 41 4.73 1.31 11.90
CA LEU A 41 4.37 -0.11 11.88
C LEU A 41 3.51 -0.47 10.65
N GLU A 42 2.81 0.51 10.04
CA GLU A 42 2.03 0.27 8.82
C GLU A 42 2.90 -0.13 7.62
N PRO A 43 3.93 0.64 7.21
CA PRO A 43 4.79 0.23 6.10
C PRO A 43 5.58 -1.05 6.44
N LEU A 44 5.94 -1.30 7.71
CA LEU A 44 6.56 -2.56 8.12
C LEU A 44 5.63 -3.76 7.88
N LEU A 45 4.35 -3.61 8.20
CA LEU A 45 3.33 -4.63 7.91
C LEU A 45 3.21 -4.87 6.40
N VAL A 46 3.25 -3.82 5.57
CA VAL A 46 3.23 -3.95 4.10
C VAL A 46 4.44 -4.74 3.61
N ILE A 47 5.64 -4.51 4.16
CA ILE A 47 6.84 -5.28 3.83
C ILE A 47 6.65 -6.76 4.18
N ILE A 48 6.17 -7.06 5.39
CA ILE A 48 5.93 -8.45 5.83
C ILE A 48 4.93 -9.14 4.90
N LYS A 49 3.77 -8.51 4.63
CA LYS A 49 2.76 -9.07 3.70
C LYS A 49 3.38 -9.35 2.34
N SER A 50 4.10 -8.38 1.79
CA SER A 50 4.68 -8.47 0.46
C SER A 50 5.77 -9.53 0.37
N LEU A 51 6.59 -9.70 1.40
CA LEU A 51 7.60 -10.76 1.47
C LEU A 51 6.96 -12.15 1.48
N VAL A 52 5.90 -12.35 2.26
CA VAL A 52 5.17 -13.63 2.29
C VAL A 52 4.59 -13.96 0.91
N LEU A 53 3.97 -12.98 0.24
CA LEU A 53 3.46 -13.17 -1.12
C LEU A 53 4.56 -13.46 -2.14
N LEU A 54 5.69 -12.75 -2.05
CA LEU A 54 6.86 -12.95 -2.91
C LEU A 54 7.40 -14.38 -2.78
N ILE A 55 7.54 -14.87 -1.53
CA ILE A 55 8.02 -16.22 -1.24
C ILE A 55 7.03 -17.26 -1.79
N THR A 56 5.73 -17.10 -1.53
CA THR A 56 4.68 -18.01 -2.03
C THR A 56 4.69 -18.08 -3.55
N CYS A 57 4.74 -16.94 -4.25
CA CYS A 57 4.83 -16.90 -5.71
C CYS A 57 6.10 -17.58 -6.23
N SER A 58 7.24 -17.32 -5.59
CA SER A 58 8.53 -17.91 -6.00
C SER A 58 8.55 -19.42 -5.84
N ILE A 59 8.05 -19.95 -4.72
CA ILE A 59 7.96 -21.40 -4.47
C ILE A 59 7.06 -22.06 -5.51
N ASN A 60 5.88 -21.49 -5.78
CA ASN A 60 4.94 -22.06 -6.76
C ASN A 60 5.49 -22.00 -8.19
N MET A 61 6.17 -20.91 -8.56
CA MET A 61 6.83 -20.80 -9.86
C MET A 61 7.92 -21.87 -10.04
N ILE A 62 8.77 -22.09 -9.03
CA ILE A 62 9.80 -23.14 -9.06
C ILE A 62 9.16 -24.53 -9.15
N SER A 63 8.10 -24.79 -8.39
CA SER A 63 7.35 -26.06 -8.44
C SER A 63 6.77 -26.31 -9.83
N SER A 64 6.14 -25.31 -10.45
CA SER A 64 5.58 -25.46 -11.80
C SER A 64 6.64 -25.58 -12.89
N ILE A 65 7.81 -24.96 -12.74
CA ILE A 65 8.96 -25.22 -13.63
C ILE A 65 9.35 -26.71 -13.55
N LYS A 66 9.42 -27.29 -12.35
CA LYS A 66 9.71 -28.72 -12.17
C LYS A 66 8.62 -29.61 -12.78
N GLU A 67 7.34 -29.22 -12.66
CA GLU A 67 6.23 -29.95 -13.29
C GLU A 67 6.38 -29.99 -14.82
N ILE A 68 6.74 -28.87 -15.48
CA ILE A 68 7.02 -28.86 -16.93
C ILE A 68 8.17 -29.82 -17.26
N LEU A 69 9.28 -29.76 -16.50
CA LEU A 69 10.45 -30.60 -16.75
C LEU A 69 10.16 -32.11 -16.55
N ASN A 70 9.20 -32.45 -15.70
CA ASN A 70 8.80 -33.82 -15.39
C ASN A 70 7.68 -34.36 -16.30
N GLY A 71 7.32 -33.66 -17.38
CA GLY A 71 6.33 -34.13 -18.36
C GLY A 71 4.93 -33.53 -18.21
N GLY A 72 4.77 -32.48 -17.41
CA GLY A 72 3.49 -31.81 -17.17
C GLY A 72 2.68 -32.43 -16.04
N ASN A 73 1.48 -31.89 -15.81
CA ASN A 73 0.55 -32.35 -14.78
C ASN A 73 -0.84 -32.58 -15.38
N ASP A 74 -1.36 -33.79 -15.22
CA ASP A 74 -2.72 -34.11 -15.64
C ASP A 74 -3.71 -33.75 -14.54
N VAL A 75 -4.43 -32.63 -14.75
CA VAL A 75 -5.42 -32.16 -13.79
C VAL A 75 -6.80 -32.70 -14.15
N GLU A 76 -7.51 -33.28 -13.17
CA GLU A 76 -8.93 -33.61 -13.29
C GLU A 76 -9.76 -32.32 -13.41
N ALA A 77 -10.29 -32.06 -14.61
CA ALA A 77 -10.93 -30.79 -14.93
C ALA A 77 -12.30 -30.55 -14.26
N GLY A 78 -12.97 -31.61 -13.77
CA GLY A 78 -14.37 -31.54 -13.31
C GLY A 78 -14.56 -30.68 -12.05
N PHE A 79 -14.00 -31.11 -10.92
CA PHE A 79 -14.06 -30.35 -9.66
C PHE A 79 -13.29 -29.03 -9.73
N ALA A 80 -12.21 -29.02 -10.51
CA ALA A 80 -11.36 -27.85 -10.74
C ALA A 80 -12.10 -26.66 -11.35
N LEU A 81 -12.94 -26.91 -12.35
CA LEU A 81 -13.71 -25.87 -13.04
C LEU A 81 -14.74 -25.22 -12.10
N GLY A 82 -15.43 -26.04 -11.29
CA GLY A 82 -16.39 -25.55 -10.30
C GLY A 82 -15.75 -24.65 -9.25
N TYR A 83 -14.59 -25.06 -8.72
CA TYR A 83 -13.79 -24.24 -7.81
C TYR A 83 -13.37 -22.92 -8.48
N ALA A 84 -12.79 -22.98 -9.69
CA ALA A 84 -12.29 -21.80 -10.39
C ALA A 84 -13.40 -20.78 -10.68
N LEU A 85 -14.61 -21.26 -11.00
CA LEU A 85 -15.77 -20.41 -11.27
C LEU A 85 -16.27 -19.72 -9.98
N ILE A 86 -16.41 -20.46 -8.88
CA ILE A 86 -16.83 -19.90 -7.58
C ILE A 86 -15.78 -18.90 -7.08
N SER A 87 -14.49 -19.25 -7.14
CA SER A 87 -13.39 -18.39 -6.71
C SER A 87 -13.35 -17.09 -7.52
N SER A 88 -13.45 -17.18 -8.85
CA SER A 88 -13.49 -16.01 -9.74
C SER A 88 -14.65 -15.07 -9.43
N ILE A 89 -15.85 -15.61 -9.24
CA ILE A 89 -17.03 -14.81 -8.90
C ILE A 89 -16.87 -14.17 -7.52
N GLY A 90 -16.44 -14.96 -6.53
CA GLY A 90 -16.23 -14.51 -5.16
C GLY A 90 -15.23 -13.36 -5.07
N CYS A 91 -14.01 -13.55 -5.59
CA CYS A 91 -12.97 -12.52 -5.57
C CYS A 91 -13.40 -11.26 -6.35
N THR A 92 -14.08 -11.43 -7.49
CA THR A 92 -14.58 -10.29 -8.28
C THR A 92 -15.65 -9.50 -7.52
N LEU A 93 -16.59 -10.17 -6.85
CA LEU A 93 -17.63 -9.50 -6.06
C LEU A 93 -17.03 -8.73 -4.88
N VAL A 94 -16.08 -9.33 -4.15
CA VAL A 94 -15.42 -8.65 -3.04
C VAL A 94 -14.58 -7.47 -3.53
N TYR A 95 -13.86 -7.62 -4.65
CA TYR A 95 -13.17 -6.51 -5.31
C TYR A 95 -14.11 -5.35 -5.62
N LEU A 96 -15.24 -5.61 -6.26
CA LEU A 96 -16.22 -4.57 -6.62
C LEU A 96 -16.80 -3.87 -5.37
N TYR A 97 -17.08 -4.64 -4.32
CA TYR A 97 -17.54 -4.12 -3.05
C TYR A 97 -16.49 -3.22 -2.38
N MET A 98 -15.24 -3.66 -2.32
CA MET A 98 -14.13 -2.90 -1.72
C MET A 98 -13.81 -1.66 -2.54
N ARG A 99 -13.84 -1.74 -3.87
CA ARG A 99 -13.62 -0.58 -4.76
C ARG A 99 -14.71 0.47 -4.61
N LYS A 100 -15.96 0.06 -4.41
CA LYS A 100 -17.06 0.99 -4.13
C LYS A 100 -16.92 1.61 -2.74
N SER A 101 -16.55 0.79 -1.75
CA SER A 101 -16.36 1.23 -0.37
C SER A 101 -15.16 2.18 -0.23
N SER A 102 -14.06 1.95 -0.94
CA SER A 102 -12.88 2.84 -0.92
C SER A 102 -13.21 4.23 -1.43
N LYS A 103 -14.02 4.34 -2.49
CA LYS A 103 -14.50 5.64 -3.00
C LYS A 103 -15.41 6.37 -2.02
N ASN A 104 -16.26 5.63 -1.30
CA ASN A 104 -17.23 6.23 -0.37
C ASN A 104 -16.59 6.63 0.97
N LEU A 105 -15.63 5.83 1.45
CA LEU A 105 -14.97 6.03 2.75
C LEU A 105 -13.67 6.83 2.65
N ASN A 106 -13.20 7.12 1.43
CA ASN A 106 -11.90 7.73 1.12
C ASN A 106 -10.71 7.06 1.82
N SER A 107 -10.84 5.78 2.19
CA SER A 107 -9.88 5.08 3.01
C SER A 107 -8.75 4.47 2.18
N GLU A 108 -7.52 4.95 2.38
CA GLU A 108 -6.33 4.38 1.75
C GLU A 108 -6.12 2.89 2.10
N ILE A 109 -6.48 2.44 3.31
CA ILE A 109 -6.41 1.01 3.67
C ILE A 109 -7.37 0.19 2.81
N VAL A 110 -8.62 0.65 2.65
CA VAL A 110 -9.62 -0.05 1.82
C VAL A 110 -9.22 -0.03 0.35
N LYS A 111 -8.52 1.03 -0.11
CA LYS A 111 -7.98 1.12 -1.47
C LYS A 111 -6.84 0.13 -1.71
N VAL A 112 -5.93 -0.03 -0.74
CA VAL A 112 -4.86 -1.04 -0.78
C VAL A 112 -5.47 -2.45 -0.80
N GLU A 113 -6.39 -2.75 0.11
CA GLU A 113 -7.08 -4.05 0.15
C GLU A 113 -7.92 -4.30 -1.11
N SER A 114 -8.60 -3.28 -1.65
CA SER A 114 -9.30 -3.39 -2.94
C SER A 114 -8.36 -3.75 -4.08
N SER A 115 -7.13 -3.22 -4.08
CA SER A 115 -6.15 -3.52 -5.13
C SER A 115 -5.61 -4.95 -4.98
N GLN A 116 -5.51 -5.46 -3.75
CA GLN A 116 -5.20 -6.86 -3.48
C GLN A 116 -6.31 -7.79 -3.99
N TRP A 117 -7.58 -7.51 -3.66
CA TRP A 117 -8.72 -8.30 -4.15
C TRP A 117 -8.87 -8.29 -5.68
N PHE A 118 -8.46 -7.21 -6.35
CA PHE A 118 -8.38 -7.18 -7.80
C PHE A 118 -7.39 -8.22 -8.33
N MET A 119 -6.22 -8.31 -7.71
CA MET A 119 -5.20 -9.29 -8.07
C MET A 119 -5.70 -10.72 -7.82
N ASP A 120 -6.33 -10.97 -6.67
CA ASP A 120 -6.95 -12.27 -6.36
C ASP A 120 -7.98 -12.63 -7.43
N ALA A 121 -8.83 -11.68 -7.84
CA ALA A 121 -9.80 -11.89 -8.93
C ALA A 121 -9.14 -12.18 -10.28
N MET A 122 -8.09 -11.45 -10.65
CA MET A 122 -7.34 -11.72 -11.88
C MET A 122 -6.69 -13.11 -11.87
N LEU A 123 -6.18 -13.54 -10.72
CA LEU A 123 -5.57 -14.86 -10.56
C LEU A 123 -6.63 -15.95 -10.75
N SER A 124 -7.76 -15.86 -10.05
CA SER A 124 -8.83 -16.85 -10.15
C SER A 124 -9.45 -16.91 -11.55
N VAL A 125 -9.61 -15.76 -12.23
CA VAL A 125 -10.03 -15.73 -13.64
C VAL A 125 -8.99 -16.37 -14.54
N GLY A 126 -7.70 -16.12 -14.30
CA GLY A 126 -6.60 -16.78 -15.02
C GLY A 126 -6.63 -18.30 -14.87
N VAL A 127 -6.95 -18.80 -13.67
CA VAL A 127 -7.16 -20.23 -13.39
C VAL A 127 -8.34 -20.78 -14.19
N LEU A 128 -9.47 -20.06 -14.20
CA LEU A 128 -10.66 -20.46 -14.97
C LEU A 128 -10.34 -20.56 -16.47
N VAL A 129 -9.63 -19.56 -17.02
CA VAL A 129 -9.19 -19.57 -18.43
C VAL A 129 -8.23 -20.73 -18.71
N GLY A 130 -7.28 -21.00 -17.81
CA GLY A 130 -6.37 -22.14 -17.91
C GLY A 130 -7.11 -23.47 -18.00
N PHE A 131 -8.15 -23.66 -17.18
CA PHE A 131 -8.99 -24.88 -17.24
C PHE A 131 -9.79 -24.98 -18.52
N LEU A 132 -10.40 -23.89 -18.98
CA LEU A 132 -11.14 -23.88 -20.26
C LEU A 132 -10.23 -24.22 -21.44
N LEU A 133 -9.02 -23.66 -21.47
CA LEU A 133 -8.01 -23.98 -22.50
C LEU A 133 -7.59 -25.45 -22.43
N SER A 134 -7.38 -25.98 -21.23
CA SER A 134 -7.01 -27.38 -21.03
C SER A 134 -8.10 -28.34 -21.54
N ILE A 135 -9.38 -28.07 -21.25
CA ILE A 135 -10.52 -28.85 -21.76
C ILE A 135 -10.60 -28.79 -23.29
N LEU A 136 -10.44 -27.59 -23.87
CA LEU A 136 -10.49 -27.38 -25.31
C LEU A 136 -9.34 -28.10 -26.04
N LEU A 137 -8.14 -28.13 -25.47
CA LEU A 137 -7.02 -28.87 -26.04
C LEU A 137 -7.23 -30.39 -25.96
N LYS A 138 -7.81 -30.90 -24.86
CA LYS A 138 -8.19 -32.32 -24.75
C LYS A 138 -9.24 -32.70 -25.79
N SER A 139 -10.23 -31.84 -26.06
CA SER A 139 -11.30 -32.14 -27.04
C SER A 139 -10.81 -32.15 -28.50
N ILE A 140 -9.76 -31.39 -28.82
CA ILE A 140 -9.15 -31.34 -30.17
C ILE A 140 -8.09 -32.46 -30.37
N GLY A 141 -7.85 -33.30 -29.35
CA GLY A 141 -6.90 -34.42 -29.43
C GLY A 141 -5.45 -34.04 -29.08
N LEU A 142 -5.21 -32.84 -28.57
CA LEU A 142 -3.90 -32.33 -28.12
C LEU A 142 -3.69 -32.60 -26.61
N ALA A 143 -3.97 -33.81 -26.15
CA ALA A 143 -3.93 -34.16 -24.73
C ALA A 143 -2.55 -33.92 -24.09
N THR A 144 -1.46 -34.18 -24.81
CA THR A 144 -0.09 -33.94 -24.34
C THR A 144 0.17 -32.45 -24.09
N LEU A 145 -0.41 -31.55 -24.88
CA LEU A 145 -0.25 -30.10 -24.68
C LEU A 145 -1.06 -29.59 -23.48
N SER A 146 -2.20 -30.22 -23.21
CA SER A 146 -3.07 -29.89 -22.07
C SER A 146 -2.35 -30.06 -20.72
N SER A 147 -1.49 -31.07 -20.57
CA SER A 147 -0.72 -31.30 -19.34
C SER A 147 0.31 -30.19 -19.01
N TYR A 148 0.64 -29.33 -19.98
CA TYR A 148 1.53 -28.18 -19.78
C TYR A 148 0.80 -26.87 -19.49
N VAL A 149 -0.51 -26.81 -19.73
CA VAL A 149 -1.30 -25.58 -19.55
C VAL A 149 -1.29 -25.13 -18.09
N ASP A 150 -1.54 -26.04 -17.17
CA ASP A 150 -1.61 -25.73 -15.73
C ASP A 150 -0.27 -25.17 -15.20
N PRO A 151 0.88 -25.85 -15.33
CA PRO A 151 2.14 -25.30 -14.85
C PRO A 151 2.62 -24.08 -15.65
N GLY A 152 2.34 -24.02 -16.97
CA GLY A 152 2.65 -22.85 -17.78
C GLY A 152 1.90 -21.59 -17.33
N MET A 153 0.62 -21.73 -16.99
CA MET A 153 -0.19 -20.65 -16.46
C MET A 153 0.24 -20.22 -15.06
N VAL A 154 0.65 -21.15 -14.17
CA VAL A 154 1.23 -20.78 -12.86
C VAL A 154 2.52 -19.97 -13.02
N ILE A 155 3.39 -20.34 -13.96
CA ILE A 155 4.63 -19.60 -14.24
C ILE A 155 4.29 -18.19 -14.74
N LEU A 156 3.37 -18.09 -15.70
CA LEU A 156 2.95 -16.82 -16.28
C LEU A 156 2.31 -15.90 -15.23
N SER A 157 1.36 -16.42 -14.44
CA SER A 157 0.73 -15.66 -13.36
C SER A 157 1.75 -15.27 -12.31
N SER A 158 2.61 -16.18 -11.85
CA SER A 158 3.63 -15.85 -10.84
C SER A 158 4.56 -14.74 -11.34
N ALA A 159 5.02 -14.80 -12.59
CA ALA A 159 5.90 -13.78 -13.17
C ALA A 159 5.24 -12.39 -13.21
N ILE A 160 3.98 -12.30 -13.60
CA ILE A 160 3.21 -11.04 -13.60
C ILE A 160 3.05 -10.53 -12.16
N PHE A 161 2.75 -11.42 -11.22
CA PHE A 161 2.45 -11.06 -9.85
C PHE A 161 3.68 -10.65 -9.06
N LEU A 162 4.87 -11.20 -9.34
CA LEU A 162 6.12 -10.85 -8.65
C LEU A 162 6.44 -9.35 -8.65
N ARG A 163 6.02 -8.62 -9.69
CA ARG A 163 6.25 -7.17 -9.77
C ARG A 163 5.60 -6.42 -8.60
N MET A 164 4.39 -6.81 -8.23
CA MET A 164 3.58 -6.10 -7.22
C MET A 164 4.14 -6.14 -5.79
N PRO A 165 4.52 -7.30 -5.20
CA PRO A 165 5.14 -7.33 -3.90
C PRO A 165 6.52 -6.66 -3.92
N ILE A 166 7.28 -6.74 -5.02
CA ILE A 166 8.57 -6.05 -5.14
C ILE A 166 8.38 -4.53 -5.06
N THR A 167 7.47 -3.96 -5.86
CA THR A 167 7.20 -2.51 -5.80
C THR A 167 6.67 -2.11 -4.43
N SER A 168 5.78 -2.90 -3.83
CA SER A 168 5.22 -2.63 -2.50
C SER A 168 6.31 -2.61 -1.41
N ILE A 169 7.30 -3.50 -1.48
CA ILE A 169 8.46 -3.50 -0.57
C ILE A 169 9.28 -2.23 -0.75
N ILE A 170 9.58 -1.84 -2.00
CA ILE A 170 10.37 -0.65 -2.29
C ILE A 170 9.67 0.61 -1.78
N ASP A 171 8.37 0.75 -2.05
CA ASP A 171 7.58 1.90 -1.64
C ASP A 171 7.45 1.98 -0.11
N ALA A 172 7.19 0.85 0.56
CA ALA A 172 7.14 0.80 2.02
C ALA A 172 8.50 1.12 2.66
N PHE A 173 9.62 0.69 2.06
CA PHE A 173 10.96 1.02 2.53
C PHE A 173 11.27 2.52 2.38
N ARG A 174 10.80 3.14 1.28
CA ARG A 174 10.85 4.60 1.09
C ARG A 174 10.05 5.33 2.16
N GLU A 175 8.84 4.87 2.49
CA GLU A 175 8.03 5.46 3.57
C GLU A 175 8.74 5.36 4.93
N ILE A 176 9.37 4.22 5.26
CA ILE A 176 10.15 4.07 6.50
C ILE A 176 11.34 5.04 6.56
N SER A 177 11.93 5.34 5.41
CA SER A 177 13.04 6.30 5.30
C SER A 177 12.60 7.76 5.42
N ASN A 178 11.33 8.04 5.76
CA ASN A 178 10.70 9.36 5.74
C ASN A 178 10.86 10.06 4.38
N SER A 179 10.65 9.32 3.28
CA SER A 179 10.62 9.93 1.96
C SER A 179 9.54 11.01 1.88
N THR A 180 9.76 11.98 0.99
CA THR A 180 8.90 13.16 0.86
C THR A 180 7.45 12.74 0.59
N ALA A 181 6.50 13.54 1.10
CA ALA A 181 5.09 13.36 0.77
C ALA A 181 4.84 13.55 -0.74
N ASP A 182 3.60 13.35 -1.18
CA ASP A 182 3.20 13.63 -2.57
C ASP A 182 3.63 15.05 -2.99
N GLU A 183 4.03 15.23 -4.25
CA GLU A 183 4.48 16.53 -4.77
C GLU A 183 3.42 17.62 -4.58
N GLN A 184 2.14 17.29 -4.72
CA GLN A 184 1.06 18.25 -4.54
C GLN A 184 0.94 18.70 -3.08
N ILE A 185 1.02 17.76 -2.12
CA ILE A 185 0.96 18.08 -0.69
C ILE A 185 2.15 18.96 -0.29
N ASN A 186 3.34 18.63 -0.79
CA ASN A 186 4.53 19.47 -0.57
C ASN A 186 4.35 20.86 -1.18
N TYR A 187 3.80 20.96 -2.39
CA TYR A 187 3.56 22.24 -3.04
C TYR A 187 2.59 23.11 -2.22
N ASP A 188 1.46 22.55 -1.81
CA ASP A 188 0.42 23.26 -1.06
C ASP A 188 0.96 23.76 0.29
N ILE A 189 1.70 22.92 1.03
CA ILE A 189 2.30 23.30 2.31
C ILE A 189 3.41 24.34 2.12
N ASN A 190 4.29 24.18 1.12
CA ASN A 190 5.33 25.17 0.86
C ASN A 190 4.75 26.52 0.42
N ALA A 191 3.70 26.53 -0.39
CA ALA A 191 3.01 27.75 -0.80
C ALA A 191 2.42 28.49 0.41
N LEU A 192 1.70 27.76 1.27
CA LEU A 192 1.16 28.30 2.52
C LEU A 192 2.25 28.87 3.44
N VAL A 193 3.35 28.14 3.63
CA VAL A 193 4.47 28.57 4.46
C VAL A 193 5.13 29.83 3.91
N LYS A 194 5.28 29.96 2.58
CA LYS A 194 5.81 31.16 1.95
C LYS A 194 4.86 32.36 2.02
N GLU A 195 3.54 32.13 1.99
CA GLU A 195 2.55 33.18 2.21
C GLU A 195 2.66 33.74 3.64
N ILE A 196 2.69 32.85 4.64
CA ILE A 196 2.87 33.22 6.06
C ILE A 196 4.20 33.95 6.26
N GLN A 197 5.29 33.46 5.64
CA GLN A 197 6.59 34.12 5.71
C GLN A 197 6.51 35.59 5.30
N LYS A 198 5.78 35.87 4.21
CA LYS A 198 5.62 37.23 3.68
C LYS A 198 4.68 38.07 4.57
N GLU A 199 3.56 37.53 5.00
CA GLU A 199 2.57 38.25 5.82
C GLU A 199 3.17 38.71 7.16
N TYR A 200 3.94 37.83 7.81
CA TYR A 200 4.55 38.07 9.12
C TYR A 200 5.96 38.68 9.04
N GLU A 201 6.46 39.00 7.85
CA GLU A 201 7.78 39.62 7.62
C GLU A 201 8.93 38.79 8.24
N LEU A 202 8.88 37.48 8.03
CA LEU A 202 9.86 36.51 8.50
C LEU A 202 11.06 36.44 7.56
N GLU A 203 12.26 36.25 8.11
CA GLU A 203 13.52 36.27 7.35
C GLU A 203 13.60 35.10 6.36
N ASP A 204 13.29 33.89 6.84
CA ASP A 204 13.28 32.68 6.03
C ASP A 204 12.29 31.66 6.61
N SER A 205 11.99 30.62 5.84
CA SER A 205 11.16 29.50 6.26
C SER A 205 11.60 28.21 5.59
N ILE A 206 11.60 27.12 6.37
CA ILE A 206 11.92 25.77 5.92
C ILE A 206 10.73 24.89 6.28
N ALA A 207 10.15 24.21 5.28
CA ALA A 207 9.09 23.23 5.49
C ALA A 207 9.56 21.86 5.02
N ARG A 208 9.33 20.85 5.85
CA ARG A 208 9.63 19.45 5.58
C ARG A 208 8.36 18.65 5.78
N VAL A 209 7.96 17.93 4.74
CA VAL A 209 6.74 17.14 4.76
C VAL A 209 7.10 15.71 4.37
N ALA A 210 6.78 14.78 5.27
CA ALA A 210 6.95 13.36 5.05
C ALA A 210 5.63 12.63 5.30
N LYS A 211 5.38 11.57 4.53
CA LYS A 211 4.25 10.67 4.75
C LYS A 211 4.79 9.35 5.29
N VAL A 212 4.23 8.89 6.41
CA VAL A 212 4.55 7.59 7.01
C VAL A 212 3.25 6.85 7.29
N GLY A 213 2.92 5.85 6.47
CA GLY A 213 1.62 5.19 6.55
C GLY A 213 0.48 6.21 6.40
N ARG A 214 -0.42 6.26 7.38
CA ARG A 214 -1.54 7.23 7.45
C ARG A 214 -1.22 8.53 8.18
N GLU A 215 0.02 8.76 8.55
CA GLU A 215 0.46 9.97 9.24
C GLU A 215 1.17 10.93 8.27
N LEU A 216 0.74 12.20 8.27
CA LEU A 216 1.42 13.29 7.58
C LEU A 216 2.23 14.06 8.61
N ARG A 217 3.56 13.98 8.51
CA ARG A 217 4.52 14.66 9.36
C ARG A 217 4.89 15.99 8.72
N ILE A 218 4.53 17.07 9.38
CA ILE A 218 4.79 18.43 8.93
C ILE A 218 5.71 19.10 9.94
N GLU A 219 6.94 19.37 9.54
CA GLU A 219 7.88 20.18 10.31
C GLU A 219 8.08 21.51 9.59
N ILE A 220 7.82 22.60 10.29
CA ILE A 220 7.98 23.95 9.75
C ILE A 220 8.84 24.75 10.72
N ASP A 221 9.93 25.29 10.20
CA ASP A 221 10.85 26.14 10.94
C ASP A 221 10.83 27.54 10.33
N PHE A 222 10.37 28.52 11.11
CA PHE A 222 10.38 29.92 10.75
C PHE A 222 11.59 30.64 11.35
N ILE A 223 12.32 31.39 10.51
CA ILE A 223 13.43 32.22 10.97
C ILE A 223 12.91 33.64 11.23
N VAL A 224 12.96 34.05 12.49
CA VAL A 224 12.38 35.29 13.00
C VAL A 224 13.46 36.36 13.11
N SER A 225 13.20 37.54 12.54
CA SER A 225 14.07 38.72 12.67
C SER A 225 13.49 39.73 13.68
N LYS A 226 14.30 40.73 14.05
CA LYS A 226 13.85 41.85 14.91
C LYS A 226 12.71 42.66 14.28
N ASP A 227 12.58 42.66 12.97
CA ASP A 227 11.57 43.42 12.24
C ASP A 227 10.28 42.62 12.01
N SER A 228 10.30 41.30 12.24
CA SER A 228 9.13 40.44 12.06
C SER A 228 7.95 40.81 12.95
N LYS A 229 6.74 40.43 12.53
CA LYS A 229 5.50 40.67 13.28
C LYS A 229 5.28 39.69 14.45
N ILE A 230 6.10 38.64 14.56
CA ILE A 230 6.02 37.68 15.66
C ILE A 230 6.76 38.26 16.88
N LYS A 231 6.02 38.74 17.87
CA LYS A 231 6.58 39.37 19.09
C LYS A 231 6.27 38.60 20.37
N SER A 232 5.30 37.69 20.32
CA SER A 232 4.82 36.95 21.47
C SER A 232 4.55 35.48 21.13
N ILE A 233 4.41 34.65 22.18
CA ILE A 233 3.97 33.27 22.05
C ILE A 233 2.58 33.20 21.41
N GLU A 234 1.71 34.17 21.72
CA GLU A 234 0.37 34.25 21.13
C GLU A 234 0.41 34.42 19.62
N ASP A 235 1.36 35.19 19.08
CA ASP A 235 1.53 35.36 17.64
C ASP A 235 2.01 34.06 16.97
N MET A 236 2.90 33.32 17.65
CA MET A 236 3.35 31.99 17.20
C MET A 236 2.17 31.01 17.15
N ASP A 237 1.30 31.03 18.15
CA ASP A 237 0.12 30.17 18.21
C ASP A 237 -0.93 30.55 17.15
N LYS A 238 -1.10 31.83 16.83
CA LYS A 238 -1.94 32.27 15.69
C LYS A 238 -1.45 31.68 14.37
N VAL A 239 -0.14 31.68 14.13
CA VAL A 239 0.44 31.05 12.94
C VAL A 239 0.20 29.54 12.93
N ARG A 240 0.36 28.86 14.08
CA ARG A 240 0.05 27.43 14.22
C ARG A 240 -1.40 27.11 13.86
N GLU A 241 -2.34 27.93 14.33
CA GLU A 241 -3.77 27.81 14.02
C GLU A 241 -4.08 28.03 12.53
N ILE A 242 -3.40 28.98 11.88
CA ILE A 242 -3.54 29.21 10.44
C ILE A 242 -3.10 27.96 9.67
N ILE A 243 -1.94 27.40 10.03
CA ILE A 243 -1.42 26.20 9.37
C ILE A 243 -2.33 24.99 9.64
N ASP A 244 -2.79 24.81 10.88
CA ASP A 244 -3.68 23.70 11.23
C ASP A 244 -4.97 23.73 10.42
N LYS A 245 -5.62 24.91 10.33
CA LYS A 245 -6.85 25.09 9.56
C LYS A 245 -6.67 24.84 8.07
N ASN A 246 -5.59 25.36 7.49
CA ASN A 246 -5.33 25.21 6.05
C ASN A 246 -4.87 23.79 5.68
N THR A 247 -4.45 22.96 6.63
CA THR A 247 -4.03 21.57 6.39
C THR A 247 -5.10 20.53 6.74
N ASN A 248 -6.26 20.93 7.28
CA ASN A 248 -7.33 20.01 7.70
C ASN A 248 -8.01 19.25 6.55
N HIS A 249 -7.82 19.67 5.30
CA HIS A 249 -8.41 19.03 4.14
C HIS A 249 -7.65 17.75 3.71
N PHE A 250 -6.45 17.51 4.26
CA PHE A 250 -5.72 16.26 4.02
C PHE A 250 -6.36 15.10 4.82
N ASP A 251 -6.69 14.01 4.13
CA ASP A 251 -7.27 12.80 4.75
C ASP A 251 -6.20 11.89 5.40
N LEU A 252 -5.31 12.51 6.18
CA LEU A 252 -4.21 11.87 6.89
C LEU A 252 -4.18 12.38 8.33
N LYS A 253 -3.76 11.51 9.27
CA LYS A 253 -3.51 11.94 10.65
C LYS A 253 -2.35 12.92 10.65
N LYS A 254 -2.56 14.14 11.12
CA LYS A 254 -1.50 15.15 11.18
C LYS A 254 -0.63 14.97 12.41
N TRP A 255 0.68 14.96 12.19
CA TRP A 255 1.70 15.21 13.21
C TRP A 255 2.42 16.48 12.80
N MET A 256 2.20 17.58 13.51
CA MET A 256 2.71 18.89 13.12
C MET A 256 3.59 19.48 14.22
N ASN A 257 4.76 19.98 13.82
CA ASN A 257 5.62 20.79 14.67
C ASN A 257 5.97 22.09 13.95
N VAL A 258 5.70 23.22 14.60
CA VAL A 258 6.03 24.55 14.09
C VAL A 258 6.96 25.25 15.08
N SER A 259 8.20 25.40 14.66
CA SER A 259 9.26 26.03 15.41
C SER A 259 9.55 27.44 14.89
N PHE A 260 10.04 28.29 15.77
CA PHE A 260 10.44 29.66 15.46
C PHE A 260 11.79 29.90 16.12
N THR A 261 12.76 30.40 15.35
CA THR A 261 14.12 30.61 15.81
C THR A 261 14.70 31.89 15.22
N GLU A 262 15.53 32.61 15.98
CA GLU A 262 16.31 33.73 15.43
C GLU A 262 17.54 33.24 14.64
N ASN A 263 18.04 32.04 14.94
CA ASN A 263 19.24 31.51 14.32
C ASN A 263 18.91 30.35 13.41
N ARG A 264 19.22 30.51 12.12
CA ARG A 264 19.03 29.51 11.07
C ARG A 264 19.64 28.14 11.39
N LYS A 265 20.69 28.07 12.22
CA LYS A 265 21.32 26.79 12.59
C LYS A 265 20.38 25.80 13.27
N TRP A 266 19.31 26.28 13.90
CA TRP A 266 18.31 25.42 14.57
C TRP A 266 17.21 24.94 13.62
N ALA A 267 17.15 25.49 12.40
CA ALA A 267 16.17 25.16 11.37
C ALA A 267 16.74 24.20 10.30
N ILE A 268 18.01 23.80 10.39
CA ILE A 268 18.69 22.87 9.45
C ILE A 268 18.86 21.52 10.11
#